data_AF-A0A925XAS7-F1
#
_entry.id   AF-A0A925XAS7-F1
#
_cell.length_a   1.000
_cell.length_b   1.000
_cell.length_c   1.000
_cell.angle_alpha   90.00
_cell.angle_beta   90.00
_cell.angle_gamma   90.00
#
_symmetry.space_group_name_H-M   'P 1'
#
loop_
_entity.id
_entity.type
_entity.pdbx_description
1 polymer ?
#
loop_
_entity_poly.entity_id
_entity_poly.type
_entity_poly.pdbx_seq_one_letter_code
_entity_poly.pdbx_strand_id
1 'polypeptide(L)' 'EAYMSPGSVTEILHFFDAEYAKTMKTGDGGGHAEEQENIEVLEIPFEETLGMITNGQIKDGKTIMLLQYARINKLIE' A
#
# COMPACT_ATOMS: atom_id res chain seq x y z
N GLU A 1 0.78 4.18 -14.11
CA GLU A 1 1.74 3.07 -14.17
C GLU A 1 3.16 3.61 -14.12
N ALA A 2 4.13 2.82 -13.67
CA ALA A 2 5.53 3.20 -13.66
C ALA A 2 6.44 1.97 -13.77
N TYR A 3 7.62 2.17 -14.36
CA TYR A 3 8.75 1.24 -14.22
C TYR A 3 9.44 1.51 -12.88
N MET A 4 9.49 0.52 -11.99
CA MET A 4 10.06 0.71 -10.65
C MET A 4 11.59 0.75 -10.63
N SER A 5 12.23 0.01 -11.54
CA SER A 5 13.70 -0.02 -11.67
C SER A 5 14.11 -0.25 -13.14
N PRO A 6 13.85 0.72 -14.04
CA PRO A 6 13.98 0.52 -15.49
C PRO A 6 15.41 0.22 -15.97
N GLY A 7 16.42 0.46 -15.13
CA GLY A 7 17.81 0.13 -15.45
C GLY A 7 18.16 -1.35 -15.25
N SER A 8 17.35 -2.12 -14.54
CA SER A 8 17.67 -3.51 -14.15
C SER A 8 16.51 -4.49 -14.23
N VAL A 9 15.26 -4.01 -14.21
CA VAL A 9 14.06 -4.85 -14.23
C VAL A 9 13.06 -4.30 -15.24
N THR A 10 12.38 -5.20 -15.94
CA THR A 10 11.34 -4.87 -16.94
C THR A 10 9.94 -4.72 -16.35
N GLU A 11 9.81 -4.84 -15.02
CA GLU A 11 8.54 -4.81 -14.31
C GLU A 11 7.85 -3.45 -14.47
N ILE A 12 6.56 -3.49 -14.80
CA ILE A 12 5.65 -2.34 -14.84
C ILE A 12 4.61 -2.58 -13.77
N LEU A 13 4.45 -1.60 -12.88
CA LEU A 13 3.37 -1.60 -11.91
C LEU A 13 2.27 -0.62 -12.32
N HIS A 14 1.03 -1.10 -12.31
CA HIS A 14 -0.17 -0.27 -12.39
C HIS A 14 -0.65 0.00 -10.96
N PHE A 15 -0.95 1.27 -10.67
CA PHE A 15 -1.26 1.74 -9.33
C PHE A 15 -2.75 2.04 -9.24
N PHE A 16 -3.36 1.65 -8.11
CA PHE A 16 -4.78 1.82 -7.83
C PHE A 16 -4.98 2.23 -6.38
N ASP A 17 -6.04 2.97 -6.14
CA ASP A 17 -6.60 3.31 -4.84
C ASP A 17 -8.11 3.07 -4.84
N ALA A 18 -8.68 2.82 -3.66
CA ALA A 18 -10.10 2.58 -3.51
C ALA A 18 -10.56 2.94 -2.09
N GLU A 19 -11.77 3.48 -1.98
CA GLU A 19 -12.46 3.60 -0.70
C GLU A 19 -12.95 2.22 -0.26
N TYR A 20 -12.92 1.96 1.05
CA TYR A 20 -13.50 0.77 1.64
C TYR A 20 -14.29 1.11 2.90
N ALA A 21 -15.27 0.27 3.21
CA ALA A 21 -16.04 0.33 4.44
C ALA A 21 -15.91 -0.97 5.21
N LYS A 22 -16.07 -0.92 6.54
CA LYS A 22 -16.00 -2.12 7.41
C LYS A 22 -17.00 -3.20 7.00
N THR A 23 -18.14 -2.82 6.44
CA THR A 23 -19.17 -3.74 5.92
C THR A 23 -18.74 -4.53 4.69
N MET A 24 -17.67 -4.11 4.00
CA MET A 24 -17.11 -4.81 2.85
C MET A 24 -16.13 -5.93 3.25
N LYS A 25 -15.78 -6.03 4.54
CA LYS A 25 -14.85 -7.07 5.03
C LYS A 25 -15.52 -8.44 5.01
N THR A 26 -14.95 -9.39 4.26
CA THR A 26 -15.48 -10.76 4.10
C THR A 26 -14.75 -11.80 4.96
N GLY A 27 -13.65 -11.43 5.60
CA GLY A 27 -12.84 -12.29 6.47
C GLY A 27 -11.67 -11.51 7.07
N ASP A 28 -10.77 -12.19 7.78
CA ASP A 28 -9.62 -11.51 8.44
C ASP A 28 -8.58 -10.97 7.46
N GLY A 29 -8.61 -11.44 6.20
CA GLY A 29 -7.62 -11.11 5.16
C GLY A 29 -6.37 -11.98 5.29
N GLY A 30 -5.25 -11.53 4.75
CA GLY A 30 -3.95 -12.22 4.90
C GLY A 30 -3.60 -13.22 3.78
N GLY A 31 -4.18 -13.09 2.60
CA GLY A 31 -3.89 -13.95 1.44
C GLY A 31 -4.78 -15.19 1.36
N HIS A 32 -4.57 -16.03 0.34
CA HIS A 32 -5.34 -17.26 0.18
C HIS A 32 -4.68 -18.42 0.95
N ALA A 33 -5.47 -19.28 1.61
CA ALA A 33 -4.93 -20.39 2.41
C ALA A 33 -4.13 -21.43 1.60
N GLU A 34 -4.37 -21.49 0.29
CA GLU A 34 -3.64 -22.38 -0.64
C GLU A 34 -2.35 -21.74 -1.16
N GLU A 35 -2.21 -20.42 -1.01
CA GLU A 35 -0.99 -19.69 -1.32
C GLU A 35 -0.04 -19.84 -0.12
N GLN A 36 1.25 -20.08 -0.38
CA GLN A 36 2.26 -20.23 0.68
C GLN A 36 2.75 -18.87 1.20
N GLU A 37 1.81 -17.93 1.36
CA GLU A 37 2.09 -16.58 1.81
C GLU A 37 1.70 -16.42 3.29
N ASN A 38 2.45 -15.59 3.99
CA ASN A 38 2.17 -15.23 5.38
C ASN A 38 2.03 -13.72 5.44
N ILE A 39 0.80 -13.23 5.26
CA ILE A 39 0.50 -11.80 5.16
C ILE A 39 -0.23 -11.34 6.42
N GLU A 40 0.32 -10.32 7.05
CA GLU A 40 -0.32 -9.60 8.14
C GLU A 40 -1.08 -8.38 7.59
N VAL A 41 -2.35 -8.23 7.98
CA VAL A 41 -3.17 -7.07 7.60
C VAL A 41 -3.02 -5.98 8.66
N LEU A 42 -2.63 -4.78 8.23
CA LEU A 42 -2.46 -3.62 9.10
C LEU A 42 -3.44 -2.51 8.71
N GLU A 43 -4.29 -2.09 9.65
CA GLU A 43 -5.16 -0.91 9.55
C GLU A 43 -4.58 0.19 10.45
N ILE A 44 -3.98 1.21 9.85
CA ILE A 44 -3.19 2.25 10.54
C ILE A 44 -3.77 3.62 10.19
N PRO A 45 -3.88 4.57 11.15
CA PRO A 45 -4.25 5.95 10.85
C PRO A 45 -3.34 6.57 9.79
N PHE A 46 -3.93 7.24 8.79
CA PHE A 46 -3.18 7.73 7.63
C PHE A 46 -2.01 8.65 8.02
N GLU A 47 -2.22 9.60 8.93
CA GLU A 47 -1.16 10.50 9.39
C GLU A 47 0.01 9.77 10.09
N GLU A 48 -0.26 8.65 10.78
CA GLU A 48 0.79 7.81 11.36
C GLU A 48 1.68 7.19 10.28
N THR A 49 1.08 6.75 9.16
CA THR A 49 1.84 6.17 8.04
C THR A 49 2.85 7.15 7.44
N LEU A 50 2.54 8.46 7.43
CA LEU A 50 3.48 9.48 6.96
C LEU A 50 4.69 9.63 7.90
N GLY A 51 4.45 9.51 9.22
CA GLY A 51 5.51 9.39 10.22
C GLY A 51 6.36 8.13 10.01
N MET A 52 5.73 7.00 9.70
CA MET A 52 6.39 5.72 9.43
C MET A 52 7.28 5.75 8.18
N ILE A 53 6.94 6.55 7.16
CA ILE A 53 7.85 6.79 6.02
C ILE A 53 9.09 7.54 6.52
N THR A 54 8.88 8.61 7.28
CA THR A 54 9.96 9.52 7.72
C THR A 54 10.95 8.84 8.67
N ASN A 55 10.46 7.98 9.57
CA ASN A 55 11.31 7.24 10.51
C ASN A 55 11.86 5.92 9.94
N GLY A 56 11.49 5.57 8.70
CA GLY A 56 11.96 4.38 8.01
C GLY A 56 11.29 3.08 8.44
N GLN A 57 10.12 3.09 9.07
CA GLN A 57 9.32 1.87 9.23
C GLN A 57 8.72 1.42 7.88
N ILE A 58 8.35 2.37 7.01
CA ILE A 58 7.94 2.10 5.62
C ILE A 58 9.09 2.46 4.68
N LYS A 59 9.62 1.46 3.95
CA LYS A 59 10.73 1.63 2.99
C LYS A 59 10.46 1.06 1.60
N ASP A 60 9.21 0.70 1.33
CA ASP A 60 8.81 0.11 0.05
C ASP A 60 8.35 1.17 -0.94
N GLY A 61 8.92 1.18 -2.15
CA GLY A 61 8.72 2.25 -3.13
C GLY A 61 7.27 2.43 -3.56
N LYS A 62 6.57 1.34 -3.95
CA LYS A 62 5.17 1.41 -4.39
C LYS A 62 4.23 1.85 -3.26
N THR A 63 4.49 1.41 -2.03
CA THR A 63 3.74 1.84 -0.84
C THR A 63 3.93 3.33 -0.56
N ILE A 64 5.19 3.82 -0.56
CA ILE A 64 5.49 5.24 -0.37
C ILE A 64 4.80 6.09 -1.45
N MET A 65 4.86 5.66 -2.71
CA MET A 65 4.23 6.38 -3.83
C MET A 65 2.71 6.51 -3.66
N LEU A 66 2.01 5.44 -3.27
CA LEU A 66 0.56 5.47 -3.05
C LEU A 66 0.15 6.35 -1.87
N LEU A 67 0.88 6.29 -0.74
CA LEU A 67 0.62 7.15 0.41
C LEU A 67 0.85 8.64 0.09
N GLN A 68 1.92 8.96 -0.64
CA GLN A 68 2.20 10.31 -1.09
C GLN A 68 1.15 10.78 -2.12
N TYR A 69 0.71 9.92 -3.03
CA TYR A 69 -0.36 10.21 -3.97
C TYR A 69 -1.67 10.58 -3.24
N ALA A 70 -2.05 9.79 -2.24
CA ALA A 70 -3.24 10.07 -1.42
C ALA A 70 -3.13 11.43 -0.70
N ARG A 71 -1.94 11.76 -0.17
CA ARG A 71 -1.69 13.07 0.47
C ARG A 71 -1.78 14.24 -0.50
N ILE A 72 -1.15 14.13 -1.67
CA ILE A 72 -1.13 15.18 -2.70
C ILE A 72 -2.54 15.48 -3.22
N ASN A 73 -3.33 14.43 -3.44
CA ASN A 73 -4.69 14.55 -3.95
C ASN A 73 -5.75 14.76 -2.86
N LYS A 74 -5.35 14.80 -1.59
CA LYS A 74 -6.23 15.00 -0.42
C LYS A 74 -7.37 13.98 -0.40
N LEU A 75 -7.04 12.71 -0.62
CA LEU A 75 -8.02 11.62 -0.66
C LEU A 75 -8.50 11.20 0.73
N ILE A 76 -7.75 11.58 1.77
CA ILE A 76 -8.03 11.25 3.17
C ILE A 76 -7.99 12.56 3.96
N GLU A 77 -9.05 12.79 4.74
CA GLU A 77 -9.21 13.94 5.64
C GLU A 77 -8.51 13.73 6.99
#